data_AF-A0AA40KSA8-F1
#
_entry.id   AF-A0AA40KSA8-F1
#
_cell.length_a   1.000
_cell.length_b   1.000
_cell.length_c   1.000
_cell.angle_alpha   90.00
_cell.angle_beta   90.00
_cell.angle_gamma   90.00
#
_symmetry.space_group_name_H-M   'P 1'
#
loop_
_entity.id
_entity.type
_entity.pdbx_description
1 polymer ?
#
loop_
_entity_poly.entity_id
_entity_poly.type
_entity_poly.pdbx_seq_one_letter_code
_entity_poly.pdbx_strand_id
1 'polypeptide(L)'
;MCRNTRINESMYYKYIHAFYKYFNFITVLQQFNEAALLYEKAEYFDKAASAYIKLKNWQKVGQLLPQISSAKINIQYAKAKEVEGKYEEAAKAYETAKDYENIIRINLEYLNNPGKVININKASCI
;
A
#
# COMPACT_ATOMS: atom_id res chain seq x y z
N MET A 1 -45.17 5.28 -26.25
CA MET A 1 -43.93 5.93 -26.72
C MET A 1 -42.80 5.63 -25.73
N CYS A 2 -42.00 4.58 -25.95
CA CYS A 2 -40.82 4.29 -25.12
C CYS A 2 -39.59 4.40 -26.01
N ARG A 3 -39.00 5.61 -26.10
CA ARG A 3 -37.74 5.81 -26.83
C ARG A 3 -36.57 5.36 -25.95
N ASN A 4 -35.95 4.25 -26.36
CA ASN A 4 -34.52 3.95 -26.27
C ASN A 4 -33.76 4.46 -25.02
N THR A 5 -33.72 3.66 -23.97
CA THR A 5 -32.56 3.57 -23.05
C THR A 5 -31.56 2.55 -23.59
N ARG A 6 -31.15 2.71 -24.85
CA ARG A 6 -30.00 1.98 -25.39
C ARG A 6 -28.76 2.83 -25.08
N ILE A 7 -28.31 2.79 -23.83
CA ILE A 7 -26.99 3.33 -23.48
C ILE A 7 -26.01 2.59 -24.40
N ASN A 8 -25.42 3.32 -25.35
CA ASN A 8 -24.54 2.80 -26.38
C ASN A 8 -23.42 1.96 -25.76
N GLU A 9 -23.56 0.63 -25.75
CA GLU A 9 -22.48 -0.30 -25.36
C GLU A 9 -21.17 0.04 -26.08
N SER A 10 -21.25 0.47 -27.34
CA SER A 10 -20.14 0.97 -28.15
C SER A 10 -19.40 2.17 -27.55
N MET A 11 -20.11 3.13 -26.93
CA MET A 11 -19.49 4.27 -26.23
C MET A 11 -18.81 3.82 -24.95
N TYR A 12 -19.42 2.88 -24.21
CA TYR A 12 -18.87 2.34 -22.98
C TYR A 12 -17.57 1.56 -23.23
N TYR A 13 -17.52 0.69 -24.24
CA TYR A 13 -16.31 -0.03 -24.64
C TYR A 13 -15.20 0.91 -25.15
N LYS A 14 -15.55 1.99 -25.87
CA LYS A 14 -14.56 3.02 -26.26
C LYS A 14 -14.00 3.76 -25.06
N TYR A 15 -14.83 4.07 -24.07
CA TYR A 15 -14.40 4.69 -22.81
C TYR A 15 -13.46 3.77 -22.02
N ILE A 16 -13.84 2.49 -21.90
CA ILE A 16 -13.01 1.48 -21.24
C ILE A 16 -11.69 1.32 -21.98
N HIS A 17 -11.69 1.23 -23.31
CA HIS A 17 -10.48 1.09 -24.10
C HIS A 17 -9.57 2.33 -23.99
N ALA A 18 -10.15 3.53 -24.02
CA ALA A 18 -9.41 4.77 -23.78
C ALA A 18 -8.83 4.83 -22.37
N PHE A 19 -9.57 4.37 -21.37
CA PHE A 19 -9.11 4.27 -19.98
C PHE A 19 -7.95 3.28 -19.83
N TYR A 20 -8.06 2.07 -20.39
CA TYR A 20 -6.97 1.09 -20.38
C TYR A 20 -5.74 1.59 -21.15
N LYS A 21 -5.93 2.31 -22.26
CA LYS A 21 -4.84 2.90 -23.04
C LYS A 21 -4.13 4.02 -22.27
N TYR A 22 -4.88 4.90 -21.61
CA TYR A 22 -4.34 5.97 -20.77
C TYR A 22 -3.61 5.40 -19.54
N PHE A 23 -4.19 4.38 -18.92
CA PHE A 23 -3.59 3.65 -17.82
C PHE A 23 -2.29 2.96 -18.21
N ASN A 24 -2.27 2.25 -19.34
CA ASN A 24 -1.07 1.59 -19.86
C ASN A 24 0.03 2.61 -20.19
N PHE A 25 -0.35 3.72 -20.83
CA PHE A 25 0.58 4.80 -21.15
C PHE A 25 1.23 5.41 -19.90
N ILE A 26 0.45 5.72 -18.85
CA ILE A 26 1.00 6.22 -17.58
C ILE A 26 1.91 5.18 -16.90
N THR A 27 1.54 3.89 -16.95
CA THR A 27 2.40 2.84 -16.40
C THR A 27 3.73 2.69 -17.17
N VAL A 28 3.74 2.99 -18.46
CA VAL A 28 4.94 2.93 -19.33
C VAL A 28 5.80 4.19 -19.18
N LEU A 29 5.19 5.36 -18.98
CA LEU A 29 5.91 6.64 -18.87
C LEU A 29 6.62 6.87 -17.52
N GLN A 30 6.58 5.94 -16.58
CA GLN A 30 7.15 6.09 -15.23
C GLN A 30 6.65 7.33 -14.45
N GLN A 31 5.53 7.94 -14.86
CA GLN A 31 4.86 9.00 -14.12
C GLN A 31 4.07 8.42 -12.95
N PHE A 32 4.79 7.77 -12.03
CA PHE A 32 4.20 7.15 -10.85
C PHE A 32 3.43 8.18 -9.99
N ASN A 33 3.77 9.47 -10.06
CA ASN A 33 3.08 10.54 -9.32
C ASN A 33 1.64 10.72 -9.80
N GLU A 34 1.45 10.82 -11.10
CA GLU A 34 0.12 10.97 -11.71
C GLU A 34 -0.68 9.67 -11.61
N ALA A 35 0.00 8.52 -11.73
CA ALA A 35 -0.60 7.22 -11.49
C ALA A 35 -1.16 7.11 -10.06
N ALA A 36 -0.36 7.49 -9.05
CA ALA A 36 -0.77 7.41 -7.65
C ALA A 36 -1.96 8.32 -7.33
N LEU A 37 -1.96 9.56 -7.84
CA LEU A 37 -3.09 10.48 -7.71
C LEU A 37 -4.37 9.95 -8.37
N LEU A 38 -4.24 9.31 -9.54
CA LEU A 38 -5.39 8.70 -10.22
C LEU A 38 -5.94 7.52 -9.41
N TYR A 39 -5.07 6.68 -8.84
CA TYR A 39 -5.50 5.59 -7.97
C TYR A 39 -6.17 6.08 -6.70
N GLU A 40 -5.70 7.17 -6.09
CA GLU A 40 -6.38 7.81 -4.94
C GLU A 40 -7.79 8.27 -5.32
N LYS A 41 -7.94 8.96 -6.46
CA LYS A 41 -9.26 9.40 -6.94
C LYS A 41 -10.20 8.24 -7.29
N ALA A 42 -9.62 7.11 -7.69
CA ALA A 42 -10.36 5.90 -7.99
C ALA A 42 -10.50 4.97 -6.78
N GLU A 43 -10.13 5.42 -5.57
CA GLU A 43 -10.22 4.68 -4.30
C GLU A 43 -9.42 3.36 -4.26
N TYR A 44 -8.44 3.21 -5.15
CA TYR A 44 -7.54 2.05 -5.21
C TYR A 44 -6.26 2.30 -4.39
N PHE A 45 -6.39 2.34 -3.07
CA PHE A 45 -5.29 2.72 -2.16
C PHE A 45 -4.10 1.75 -2.20
N ASP A 46 -4.32 0.44 -2.38
CA ASP A 46 -3.24 -0.54 -2.48
C ASP A 46 -2.31 -0.27 -3.68
N LYS A 47 -2.90 0.06 -4.83
CA LYS A 47 -2.16 0.37 -6.06
C LYS A 47 -1.50 1.75 -5.95
N ALA A 48 -2.17 2.72 -5.34
CA ALA A 48 -1.61 4.04 -5.06
C ALA A 48 -0.34 3.93 -4.20
N ALA A 49 -0.39 3.23 -3.07
CA ALA A 49 0.78 3.05 -2.22
C ALA A 49 1.90 2.28 -2.90
N SER A 50 1.58 1.26 -3.70
CA SER A 50 2.59 0.57 -4.51
C SER A 50 3.32 1.52 -5.48
N ALA A 51 2.61 2.49 -6.06
CA ALA A 51 3.21 3.53 -6.89
C ALA A 51 4.04 4.53 -6.06
N TYR A 52 3.55 4.95 -4.89
CA TYR A 52 4.31 5.83 -3.99
C TYR A 52 5.57 5.19 -3.42
N ILE A 53 5.57 3.87 -3.17
CA ILE A 53 6.76 3.11 -2.79
C ILE A 53 7.82 3.20 -3.89
N LYS A 54 7.42 3.06 -5.17
CA LYS A 54 8.34 3.20 -6.31
C LYS A 54 8.90 4.62 -6.44
N LEU A 55 8.09 5.62 -6.11
CA LEU A 55 8.51 7.03 -6.02
C LEU A 55 9.38 7.33 -4.79
N LYS A 56 9.54 6.37 -3.87
CA LYS A 56 10.14 6.56 -2.54
C LYS A 56 9.44 7.66 -1.72
N ASN A 57 8.16 7.90 -1.98
CA ASN A 57 7.35 8.86 -1.24
C ASN A 57 6.72 8.20 0.00
N TRP A 58 7.54 7.96 1.02
CA TRP A 58 7.11 7.28 2.25
C TRP A 58 6.12 8.09 3.08
N GLN A 59 6.16 9.43 3.00
CA GLN A 59 5.21 10.31 3.67
C GLN A 59 3.76 10.02 3.23
N LYS A 60 3.54 9.93 1.92
CA LYS A 60 2.23 9.60 1.35
C LYS A 60 1.81 8.17 1.65
N VAL A 61 2.73 7.21 1.58
CA VAL A 61 2.43 5.81 1.94
C VAL A 61 1.90 5.75 3.37
N GLY A 62 2.57 6.40 4.34
CA GLY A 62 2.13 6.44 5.74
C GLY A 62 0.72 7.00 5.93
N GLN A 63 0.32 8.01 5.16
CA GLN A 63 -1.05 8.57 5.19
C GLN A 63 -2.09 7.60 4.62
N LEU A 64 -1.70 6.76 3.66
CA LEU A 64 -2.57 5.77 3.03
C LEU A 64 -2.60 4.44 3.78
N LEU A 65 -1.60 4.13 4.62
CA LEU A 65 -1.55 2.90 5.43
C LEU A 65 -2.86 2.57 6.18
N PRO A 66 -3.55 3.50 6.87
CA PRO A 66 -4.81 3.18 7.55
C PRO A 66 -5.94 2.76 6.61
N GLN A 67 -5.86 3.13 5.33
CA GLN A 67 -6.83 2.74 4.30
C GLN A 67 -6.42 1.44 3.58
N ILE A 68 -5.19 1.00 3.80
CA ILE A 68 -4.57 -0.15 3.15
C ILE A 68 -4.62 -1.35 4.09
N SER A 69 -5.48 -2.29 3.75
CA SER A 69 -5.59 -3.58 4.46
C SER A 69 -4.52 -4.59 4.02
N SER A 70 -3.70 -4.26 3.02
CA SER A 70 -2.69 -5.16 2.49
C SER A 70 -1.44 -5.25 3.39
N ALA A 71 -1.21 -6.42 3.97
CA ALA A 71 -0.01 -6.69 4.77
C ALA A 71 1.29 -6.52 3.97
N LYS A 72 1.28 -6.83 2.67
CA LYS A 72 2.47 -6.74 1.79
C LYS A 72 3.00 -5.30 1.69
N ILE A 73 2.10 -4.32 1.61
CA ILE A 73 2.47 -2.91 1.53
C ILE A 73 3.02 -2.42 2.87
N ASN A 74 2.37 -2.81 3.97
CA ASN A 74 2.84 -2.51 5.33
C ASN A 74 4.26 -3.05 5.57
N ILE A 75 4.55 -4.29 5.14
CA ILE A 75 5.90 -4.88 5.23
C ILE A 75 6.92 -4.10 4.40
N GLN A 76 6.57 -3.70 3.17
CA GLN A 76 7.48 -2.91 2.33
C GLN A 76 7.77 -1.53 2.93
N TYR A 77 6.75 -0.87 3.49
CA TYR A 77 6.91 0.38 4.21
C TYR A 77 7.81 0.21 5.44
N ALA A 78 7.59 -0.84 6.23
CA ALA A 78 8.39 -1.12 7.43
C ALA A 78 9.86 -1.37 7.10
N LYS A 79 10.16 -2.15 6.05
CA LYS A 79 11.53 -2.36 5.55
C LYS A 79 12.22 -1.06 5.13
N ALA A 80 11.49 -0.15 4.47
CA ALA A 80 12.05 1.14 4.12
C ALA A 80 12.37 1.99 5.36
N LYS A 81 11.52 1.92 6.38
CA LYS A 81 11.74 2.60 7.66
C LYS A 81 12.89 2.04 8.48
N GLU A 82 13.16 0.73 8.39
CA GLU A 82 14.38 0.15 8.96
C GLU A 82 15.63 0.75 8.34
N VAL A 83 15.67 0.92 7.01
CA VAL A 83 16.82 1.55 6.31
C VAL A 83 16.98 3.01 6.70
N GLU A 84 15.89 3.73 7.00
CA GLU A 84 15.93 5.09 7.57
C GLU A 84 16.38 5.13 9.04
N GLY A 85 16.57 3.98 9.70
CA GLY A 85 16.88 3.88 11.13
C GLY A 85 15.68 4.15 12.06
N LYS A 86 14.46 4.19 11.50
CA LYS A 86 13.21 4.48 12.22
C LYS A 86 12.52 3.19 12.66
N TYR A 87 13.16 2.48 13.59
CA TYR A 87 12.71 1.16 14.05
C TYR A 87 11.34 1.18 14.75
N GLU A 88 10.98 2.28 15.42
CA GLU A 88 9.65 2.42 16.05
C GLU A 88 8.50 2.48 15.03
N GLU A 89 8.67 3.25 13.94
CA GLU A 89 7.70 3.34 12.86
C GLU A 89 7.60 2.00 12.11
N ALA A 90 8.74 1.34 11.90
CA ALA A 90 8.79 0.02 11.28
C ALA A 90 8.02 -1.03 12.13
N ALA A 91 8.25 -1.06 13.44
CA ALA A 91 7.58 -2.01 14.34
C ALA A 91 6.05 -1.85 14.32
N LYS A 92 5.53 -0.61 14.30
CA LYS A 92 4.08 -0.35 14.18
C LYS A 92 3.50 -0.85 12.86
N ALA A 93 4.25 -0.69 11.77
CA ALA A 93 3.82 -1.16 10.46
C ALA A 93 3.84 -2.71 10.38
N TYR A 94 4.83 -3.38 10.95
CA TYR A 94 4.84 -4.84 11.05
C TYR A 94 3.75 -5.38 11.97
N GLU A 95 3.44 -4.69 13.07
CA GLU A 95 2.31 -5.03 13.96
C GLU A 95 0.99 -4.99 13.21
N THR A 96 0.78 -3.97 12.38
CA THR A 96 -0.37 -3.86 11.48
C THR A 96 -0.39 -4.99 10.43
N ALA A 97 0.78 -5.37 9.91
CA ALA A 97 0.93 -6.49 8.98
C ALA A 97 0.81 -7.87 9.64
N LYS A 98 0.74 -7.94 10.99
CA LYS A 98 0.82 -9.17 11.81
C LYS A 98 2.07 -10.00 11.54
N ASP A 99 3.17 -9.34 11.19
CA ASP A 99 4.45 -9.99 10.91
C ASP A 99 5.28 -10.09 12.20
N TYR A 100 4.94 -11.06 13.03
CA TYR A 100 5.52 -11.22 14.37
C TYR A 100 7.02 -11.53 14.35
N GLU A 101 7.49 -12.26 13.33
CA GLU A 101 8.90 -12.62 13.19
C GLU A 101 9.78 -11.37 13.05
N ASN A 102 9.39 -10.45 12.16
CA ASN A 102 10.11 -9.19 11.97
C ASN A 102 9.99 -8.25 13.18
N ILE A 103 8.85 -8.26 13.89
CA ILE A 103 8.71 -7.49 15.14
C ILE A 103 9.67 -8.02 16.20
N ILE A 104 9.76 -9.34 16.38
CA ILE A 104 10.66 -9.95 17.36
C ILE A 104 12.10 -9.59 17.03
N ARG A 105 12.52 -9.73 15.78
CA ARG A 105 13.87 -9.36 15.32
C ARG A 105 14.20 -7.91 15.65
N ILE A 106 13.35 -6.95 15.27
CA ILE A 106 13.61 -5.52 15.50
C ILE A 106 13.64 -5.18 16.99
N ASN A 107 12.76 -5.80 17.78
CA ASN A 107 12.71 -5.55 19.22
C ASN A 107 13.93 -6.11 19.96
N LEU A 108 14.53 -7.20 19.47
CA LEU A 108 15.74 -7.79 20.03
C LEU A 108 17.00 -7.05 19.55
N GLU A 109 17.09 -6.72 18.26
CA GLU A 109 18.29 -6.12 17.67
C GLU A 109 18.44 -4.62 17.93
N TYR A 110 17.33 -3.86 17.89
CA TYR A 110 17.39 -2.39 17.86
C TYR A 110 16.68 -1.71 19.03
N LEU A 111 15.47 -2.16 19.41
CA LEU A 111 14.70 -1.51 20.47
C LEU A 111 15.00 -2.04 21.87
N ASN A 112 15.76 -3.14 21.97
CA ASN A 112 16.12 -3.85 23.21
C ASN A 112 14.95 -3.96 24.22
N ASN A 113 13.76 -4.28 23.71
CA ASN A 113 12.53 -4.35 24.52
C ASN A 113 12.02 -5.80 24.59
N PRO A 114 12.64 -6.63 25.46
CA PRO A 114 12.32 -8.06 25.54
C PRO A 114 10.90 -8.32 26.06
N GLY A 115 10.31 -7.39 26.83
CA GLY A 115 8.95 -7.53 27.35
C GLY A 115 7.89 -7.61 26.25
N LYS A 116 8.04 -6.80 25.18
CA LYS A 116 7.12 -6.81 24.05
C LYS A 116 7.22 -8.11 23.25
N VAL A 117 8.44 -8.64 23.08
CA VAL A 117 8.73 -9.91 22.40
C VAL A 117 8.05 -11.09 23.10
N ILE A 118 8.16 -11.17 24.43
CA ILE A 118 7.58 -12.27 25.21
C ILE A 118 6.05 -12.28 25.09
N ASN A 119 5.41 -11.11 25.13
CA ASN A 119 3.95 -11.01 24.97
C ASN A 119 3.49 -11.41 23.57
N ILE A 120 4.22 -11.00 22.53
CA ILE A 120 3.92 -11.39 21.15
C ILE A 120 4.07 -12.90 20.96
N ASN A 121 5.16 -13.49 21.46
CA ASN A 121 5.40 -14.94 21.34
C ASN A 121 4.32 -15.76 22.06
N LYS A 122 3.87 -15.29 23.23
CA LYS A 122 2.72 -15.90 23.93
C LYS A 122 1.42 -15.76 23.14
N ALA A 123 1.19 -14.64 22.46
CA ALA A 123 0.00 -14.41 21.65
C ALA A 123 0.00 -15.24 20.35
N SER A 124 1.16 -15.58 19.79
CA SER A 124 1.25 -16.43 18.58
C SER A 124 1.10 -17.93 18.85
N CYS A 125 1.32 -18.37 20.09
CA CYS A 125 1.28 -19.78 20.49
C CYS A 125 -0.08 -20.26 21.02
N ILE A 126 -1.14 -19.45 20.92
CA ILE A 126 -2.52 -19.77 21.32
C ILE A 126 -3.37 -19.87 20.06
#